data_AF-A0A1V4MQL3-F1
#
_entry.id   AF-A0A1V4MQL3-F1
#
_cell.length_a   1.000
_cell.length_b   1.000
_cell.length_c   1.000
_cell.angle_alpha   90.00
_cell.angle_beta   90.00
_cell.angle_gamma   90.00
#
_symmetry.space_group_name_H-M   'P 1'
#
loop_
_entity.id
_entity.type
_entity.pdbx_description
1 polymer ?
#
loop_
_entity_poly.entity_id
_entity_poly.type
_entity_poly.pdbx_seq_one_letter_code
_entity_poly.pdbx_strand_id
1 'polypeptide(L)'
;MNFHTAKSMFVSIIIIPILVMFCSSAQAHRVNLFAWYEGNMIMAEGYFSSGKKAINSTIRVFDSKGKEVFRGITNEKGELSFTPPRDGNYRLILEAGMGHRAEALVSVKDLKSHTGTGVLEAGHAGLQTTEDSELQQEFKASEDAGTGTTAFNSKEFEQILDRKLNPIKEQLFRLAEQGDRVKFRDVVAGLGYIAGLMGLAIYFAQKKRKK
;
A
#
# COMPACT_ATOMS: atom_id res chain seq x y z
N MET A 1 13.84 41.36 -36.09
CA MET A 1 14.09 40.37 -35.02
C MET A 1 15.53 39.90 -35.18
N ASN A 2 16.39 40.24 -34.22
CA ASN A 2 17.84 40.13 -34.38
C ASN A 2 18.27 38.65 -34.45
N PHE A 3 19.24 38.34 -35.31
CA PHE A 3 19.74 36.98 -35.51
C PHE A 3 20.21 36.33 -34.19
N HIS A 4 20.70 37.14 -33.24
CA HIS A 4 21.05 36.73 -31.89
C HIS A 4 19.85 36.31 -31.03
N THR A 5 18.73 37.06 -31.07
CA THR A 5 17.51 36.72 -30.33
C THR A 5 16.88 35.42 -30.83
N ALA A 6 16.89 35.17 -32.15
CA ALA A 6 16.36 33.92 -32.72
C ALA A 6 17.20 32.69 -32.35
N LYS A 7 18.54 32.83 -32.29
CA LYS A 7 19.45 31.75 -31.85
C LYS A 7 19.30 31.44 -30.36
N SER A 8 19.17 32.45 -29.51
CA SER A 8 18.95 32.26 -28.06
C SER A 8 17.62 31.55 -27.76
N MET A 9 16.55 31.87 -28.48
CA MET A 9 15.27 31.15 -28.35
C MET A 9 15.35 29.69 -28.79
N PHE A 10 16.11 29.38 -29.86
CA PHE A 10 16.32 28.01 -30.33
C PHE A 10 17.20 27.18 -29.38
N VAL A 11 18.17 27.80 -28.73
CA VAL A 11 19.00 27.12 -27.71
C VAL A 11 18.18 26.84 -26.46
N SER A 12 17.36 27.79 -26.02
CA SER A 12 16.49 27.62 -24.85
C SER A 12 15.44 26.52 -25.06
N ILE A 13 14.85 26.40 -26.25
CA ILE A 13 13.83 25.37 -26.54
C ILE A 13 14.39 23.94 -26.61
N ILE A 14 15.69 23.78 -26.81
CA ILE A 14 16.38 22.48 -26.79
C ILE A 14 16.92 22.17 -25.38
N ILE A 15 17.45 23.18 -24.68
CA ILE A 15 18.02 23.00 -23.34
C ILE A 15 16.96 22.70 -22.29
N ILE A 16 15.78 23.34 -22.35
CA ILE A 16 14.71 23.12 -21.37
C ILE A 16 14.22 21.66 -21.32
N PRO A 17 13.85 20.99 -22.44
CA PRO A 17 13.42 19.59 -22.40
C PRO A 17 14.55 18.63 -21.99
N ILE A 18 15.80 18.93 -22.35
CA ILE A 18 16.97 18.17 -21.87
C ILE A 18 17.11 18.31 -20.35
N LEU A 19 16.96 19.52 -19.80
CA LEU A 19 17.03 19.76 -18.36
C LEU A 19 15.90 19.02 -17.60
N VAL A 20 14.70 18.95 -18.18
CA VAL A 20 13.58 18.19 -17.62
C VAL A 20 13.83 16.69 -17.65
N MET A 21 14.53 16.16 -18.67
CA MET A 21 14.93 14.75 -18.74
C MET A 21 15.96 14.35 -17.67
N PHE A 22 16.76 15.30 -17.17
CA PHE A 22 17.72 15.06 -16.07
C PHE A 22 17.11 15.20 -14.67
N CYS A 23 15.82 15.52 -14.56
CA CYS A 23 15.10 15.48 -13.29
C CYS A 23 14.91 14.01 -12.89
N SER A 24 15.92 13.45 -12.22
CA SER A 24 15.95 12.05 -11.81
C SER A 24 14.74 11.71 -10.94
N SER A 25 14.14 10.55 -11.19
CA SER A 25 13.09 9.98 -10.36
C SER A 25 13.58 9.92 -8.91
N ALA A 26 12.94 10.67 -8.02
CA ALA A 26 13.17 10.52 -6.60
C ALA A 26 12.83 9.07 -6.21
N GLN A 27 13.84 8.27 -5.87
CA GLN A 27 13.68 6.93 -5.30
C GLN A 27 13.15 7.08 -3.87
N ALA A 28 11.87 7.42 -3.75
CA ALA A 28 11.17 7.41 -2.49
C ALA A 28 10.90 5.95 -2.12
N HIS A 29 11.68 5.41 -1.18
CA HIS A 29 11.34 4.13 -0.57
C HIS A 29 10.03 4.33 0.19
N ARG A 30 8.94 3.73 -0.28
CA ARG A 30 7.65 3.85 0.40
C ARG A 30 7.73 3.16 1.76
N VAL A 31 7.29 3.85 2.81
CA VAL A 31 7.05 3.25 4.13
C VAL A 31 5.57 2.88 4.24
N ASN A 32 5.28 1.80 4.95
CA ASN A 32 3.94 1.31 5.21
C ASN A 32 3.73 1.20 6.72
N LEU A 33 2.49 1.38 7.14
CA LEU A 33 2.05 1.24 8.51
C LEU A 33 0.85 0.31 8.52
N PHE A 34 0.98 -0.80 9.22
CA PHE A 34 -0.14 -1.68 9.54
C PHE A 34 -0.58 -1.41 10.96
N ALA A 35 -1.88 -1.35 11.22
CA ALA A 35 -2.41 -1.13 12.56
C ALA A 35 -3.73 -1.85 12.73
N TRP A 36 -3.92 -2.48 13.89
CA TRP A 36 -5.11 -3.25 14.21
C TRP A 36 -5.43 -3.14 15.70
N TYR A 37 -6.66 -3.44 16.06
CA TYR A 37 -7.11 -3.45 17.44
C TYR A 37 -7.24 -4.90 17.93
N GLU A 38 -6.50 -5.25 18.97
CA GLU A 38 -6.44 -6.60 19.53
C GLU A 38 -6.13 -6.55 21.02
N GLY A 39 -6.77 -7.41 21.82
CA GLY A 39 -6.45 -7.55 23.24
C GLY A 39 -6.56 -6.25 24.03
N ASN A 40 -7.55 -5.41 23.70
CA ASN A 40 -7.77 -4.09 24.31
C ASN A 40 -6.66 -3.05 24.02
N MET A 41 -5.81 -3.31 23.04
CA MET A 41 -4.74 -2.42 22.62
C MET A 41 -4.77 -2.23 21.11
N ILE A 42 -4.37 -1.05 20.66
CA ILE A 42 -4.03 -0.85 19.25
C ILE A 42 -2.58 -1.28 19.08
N MET A 43 -2.37 -2.26 18.21
CA MET A 43 -1.07 -2.67 17.70
C MET A 43 -0.78 -1.90 16.42
N ALA A 44 0.48 -1.57 16.22
CA ALA A 44 0.96 -0.94 15.00
C ALA A 44 2.33 -1.50 14.63
N GLU A 45 2.56 -1.71 13.34
CA GLU A 45 3.81 -2.21 12.80
C GLU A 45 4.20 -1.42 11.54
N GLY A 46 5.40 -0.86 11.56
CA GLY A 46 5.97 -0.11 10.44
C GLY A 46 6.99 -0.93 9.65
N TYR A 47 6.95 -0.85 8.33
CA TYR A 47 7.93 -1.49 7.45
C TYR A 47 8.11 -0.73 6.14
N PHE A 48 9.29 -0.83 5.55
CA PHE A 48 9.60 -0.28 4.23
C PHE A 48 9.20 -1.27 3.13
N SER A 49 8.95 -0.77 1.92
CA SER A 49 8.69 -1.62 0.74
C SER A 49 9.81 -2.63 0.42
N SER A 50 11.01 -2.46 0.99
CA SER A 50 12.11 -3.43 0.93
C SER A 50 11.98 -4.60 1.91
N GLY A 51 10.94 -4.62 2.76
CA GLY A 51 10.73 -5.62 3.80
C GLY A 51 11.44 -5.30 5.13
N LYS A 52 12.33 -4.30 5.17
CA LYS A 52 12.99 -3.86 6.42
C LYS A 52 11.97 -3.23 7.37
N LYS A 53 12.11 -3.49 8.67
CA LYS A 53 11.27 -2.89 9.71
C LYS A 53 11.60 -1.42 9.91
N ALA A 54 10.57 -0.61 10.17
CA ALA A 54 10.72 0.80 10.50
C ALA A 54 11.01 0.93 11.99
N ILE A 55 12.26 0.68 12.39
CA ILE A 55 12.74 0.78 13.77
C ILE A 55 12.93 2.24 14.18
N ASN A 56 12.83 2.54 15.48
CA ASN A 56 13.05 3.89 16.03
C ASN A 56 12.27 5.00 15.29
N SER A 57 11.09 4.65 14.77
CA SER A 57 10.23 5.52 13.98
C SER A 57 9.11 6.08 14.86
N THR A 58 8.78 7.35 14.70
CA THR A 58 7.76 7.99 15.53
C THR A 58 6.37 7.63 15.03
N ILE A 59 5.48 7.20 15.91
CA ILE A 59 4.06 7.02 15.60
C ILE A 59 3.25 8.00 16.46
N ARG A 60 2.39 8.77 15.79
CA ARG A 60 1.44 9.70 16.41
C ARG A 60 0.03 9.22 16.16
N VAL A 61 -0.80 9.25 17.19
CA VAL A 61 -2.17 8.75 17.14
C VAL A 61 -3.11 9.90 17.40
N PHE A 62 -4.07 10.08 16.49
CA PHE A 62 -5.09 11.12 16.57
C PHE A 62 -6.48 10.49 16.72
N ASP A 63 -7.35 11.11 17.52
CA ASP A 63 -8.76 10.73 17.57
C ASP A 63 -9.56 11.29 16.38
N SER A 64 -10.86 10.98 16.33
CA SER A 64 -11.78 11.47 15.29
C SER A 64 -11.94 13.00 15.27
N LYS A 65 -11.52 13.72 16.31
CA LYS A 65 -11.52 15.19 16.37
C LYS A 65 -10.17 15.78 15.95
N GLY A 66 -9.20 14.95 15.56
CA GLY A 66 -7.85 15.36 15.20
C GLY A 66 -6.95 15.70 16.39
N LYS A 67 -7.35 15.34 17.62
CA LYS A 67 -6.51 15.55 18.81
C LYS A 67 -5.50 14.41 18.95
N GLU A 68 -4.22 14.73 19.15
CA GLU A 68 -3.19 13.74 19.48
C GLU A 68 -3.50 13.11 20.84
N VAL A 69 -3.74 11.79 20.86
CA VAL A 69 -4.07 11.01 22.06
C VAL A 69 -2.91 10.16 22.54
N PHE A 70 -1.97 9.82 21.66
CA PHE A 70 -0.81 9.02 21.98
C PHE A 70 0.35 9.33 21.03
N ARG A 71 1.57 9.22 21.53
CA ARG A 71 2.82 9.32 20.77
C ARG A 71 3.80 8.29 21.30
N GLY A 72 4.42 7.53 20.39
CA GLY A 72 5.41 6.52 20.73
C GLY A 72 6.47 6.36 19.65
N ILE A 73 7.44 5.49 19.93
CA ILE A 73 8.52 5.12 19.02
C ILE A 73 8.47 3.60 18.82
N THR A 74 8.61 3.14 17.58
CA THR A 74 8.65 1.71 17.28
C THR A 74 9.89 1.02 17.83
N ASN A 75 9.73 -0.23 18.27
CA ASN A 75 10.81 -1.06 18.80
C ASN A 75 11.71 -1.65 17.69
N GLU A 76 12.63 -2.54 18.04
CA GLU A 76 13.56 -3.22 17.10
C GLU A 76 12.85 -4.09 16.05
N LYS A 77 11.60 -4.50 16.30
CA LYS A 77 10.76 -5.21 15.36
C LYS A 77 9.91 -4.28 14.49
N GLY A 78 9.99 -2.96 14.70
CA GLY A 78 9.17 -1.98 14.02
C GLY A 78 7.75 -1.86 14.60
N GLU A 79 7.51 -2.41 15.78
CA GLU A 79 6.19 -2.52 16.41
C GLU A 79 6.00 -1.44 17.50
N LEU A 80 4.74 -1.08 17.74
CA LEU A 80 4.29 -0.23 18.83
C LEU A 80 2.90 -0.68 19.28
N SER A 81 2.64 -0.64 20.58
CA SER A 81 1.34 -0.94 21.16
C SER A 81 0.92 0.13 22.15
N PHE A 82 -0.39 0.43 22.20
CA PHE A 82 -0.95 1.30 23.24
C PHE A 82 -2.43 1.00 23.49
N THR A 83 -2.89 1.29 24.71
CA THR A 83 -4.31 1.19 25.06
C THR A 83 -5.03 2.48 24.67
N PRO A 84 -6.04 2.43 23.78
CA PRO A 84 -6.82 3.61 23.42
C PRO A 84 -7.65 4.09 24.62
N PRO A 85 -7.81 5.42 24.83
CA PRO A 85 -8.50 5.96 25.99
C PRO A 85 -10.03 5.78 25.97
N ARG A 86 -10.62 5.53 24.80
CA ARG A 86 -12.07 5.38 24.58
C ARG A 86 -12.37 4.63 23.29
N ASP A 87 -13.60 4.19 23.12
CA ASP A 87 -14.08 3.71 21.82
C ASP A 87 -14.05 4.83 20.78
N GLY A 88 -13.78 4.48 19.53
CA GLY A 88 -13.77 5.42 18.41
C GLY A 88 -12.78 5.09 17.31
N ASN A 89 -12.72 5.98 16.33
CA ASN A 89 -11.77 5.89 15.22
C ASN A 89 -10.49 6.63 15.56
N TYR A 90 -9.37 5.98 15.29
CA TYR A 90 -8.03 6.48 15.50
C TYR A 90 -7.27 6.52 14.18
N ARG A 91 -6.56 7.62 13.95
CA ARG A 91 -5.63 7.78 12.83
C ARG A 91 -4.21 7.73 13.35
N LEU A 92 -3.46 6.73 12.92
CA LEU A 92 -2.06 6.57 13.24
C LEU A 92 -1.22 7.13 12.09
N ILE A 93 -0.18 7.88 12.42
CA ILE A 93 0.76 8.48 11.47
C ILE A 93 2.15 8.04 11.89
N LEU A 94 2.81 7.24 11.05
CA LEU A 94 4.19 6.83 11.23
C LEU A 94 5.11 7.76 10.45
N GLU A 95 6.19 8.19 11.10
CA GLU A 95 7.24 9.04 10.57
C GLU A 95 8.60 8.37 10.78
N ALA A 96 9.17 7.84 9.70
CA ALA A 96 10.45 7.13 9.70
C ALA A 96 11.65 8.04 9.31
N GLY A 97 11.45 9.36 9.35
CA GLY A 97 12.47 10.36 8.99
C GLY A 97 12.57 10.67 7.49
N MET A 98 13.26 11.75 7.14
CA MET A 98 13.52 12.17 5.74
C MET A 98 12.28 12.19 4.82
N GLY A 99 11.11 12.56 5.36
CA GLY A 99 9.85 12.62 4.60
C GLY A 99 9.12 11.28 4.42
N HIS A 100 9.62 10.18 5.01
CA HIS A 100 8.95 8.87 4.99
C HIS A 100 7.77 8.89 5.97
N ARG A 101 6.56 8.90 5.43
CA ARG A 101 5.32 8.93 6.20
C ARG A 101 4.32 7.89 5.70
N ALA A 102 3.67 7.21 6.64
CA ALA A 102 2.54 6.32 6.38
C ALA A 102 1.40 6.59 7.36
N GLU A 103 0.17 6.31 6.95
CA GLU A 103 -1.03 6.48 7.77
C GLU A 103 -1.86 5.21 7.79
N ALA A 104 -2.48 4.92 8.93
CA ALA A 104 -3.42 3.83 9.11
C ALA A 104 -4.64 4.29 9.93
N LEU A 105 -5.80 3.73 9.64
CA LEU A 105 -7.05 4.00 10.36
C LEU A 105 -7.48 2.74 11.10
N VAL A 106 -7.78 2.89 12.39
CA VAL A 106 -8.23 1.80 13.26
C VAL A 106 -9.53 2.21 13.95
N SER A 107 -10.55 1.36 13.88
CA SER A 107 -11.81 1.53 14.62
C SER A 107 -11.76 0.66 15.86
N VAL A 108 -11.87 1.27 17.02
CA VAL A 108 -12.03 0.59 18.31
C VAL A 108 -13.50 0.62 18.69
N LYS A 109 -14.08 -0.57 18.87
CA LYS A 109 -15.41 -0.76 19.41
C LYS A 109 -15.29 -1.74 20.57
N ASP A 110 -16.16 -1.59 21.55
CA ASP A 110 -16.26 -2.51 22.66
C ASP A 110 -14.96 -2.68 23.47
N LEU A 111 -14.32 -1.57 23.87
CA LEU A 111 -13.19 -1.53 24.83
C LEU A 111 -13.49 -2.22 26.18
N LYS A 112 -14.73 -2.66 26.41
CA LYS A 112 -15.17 -3.42 27.58
C LYS A 112 -15.66 -4.84 27.27
N SER A 113 -15.74 -5.22 26.00
CA SER A 113 -16.36 -6.46 25.56
C SER A 113 -15.44 -7.15 24.56
N HIS A 114 -14.33 -7.75 24.98
CA HIS A 114 -13.71 -8.91 24.30
C HIS A 114 -12.52 -9.46 25.11
N THR A 115 -12.83 -10.34 26.07
CA THR A 115 -12.10 -11.60 26.20
C THR A 115 -12.57 -12.47 25.03
N GLY A 116 -11.68 -12.82 24.09
CA GLY A 116 -11.93 -13.85 23.06
C GLY A 116 -11.87 -13.40 21.61
N THR A 117 -10.69 -13.62 21.01
CA THR A 117 -10.45 -14.22 19.68
C THR A 117 -11.09 -13.60 18.42
N GLY A 118 -10.32 -12.67 17.83
CA GLY A 118 -9.80 -12.61 16.44
C GLY A 118 -10.60 -13.12 15.23
N VAL A 119 -10.68 -12.24 14.20
CA VAL A 119 -10.51 -12.47 12.74
C VAL A 119 -10.20 -11.08 12.11
N LEU A 120 -8.94 -10.70 11.80
CA LEU A 120 -8.15 -10.87 10.57
C LEU A 120 -8.84 -10.51 9.23
N GLU A 121 -8.49 -9.33 8.67
CA GLU A 121 -8.42 -9.12 7.21
C GLU A 121 -7.12 -8.38 6.85
N ALA A 122 -6.13 -9.16 6.40
CA ALA A 122 -4.91 -8.70 5.76
C ALA A 122 -4.91 -9.25 4.32
N GLY A 123 -4.89 -8.35 3.33
CA GLY A 123 -4.75 -8.69 1.91
C GLY A 123 -3.31 -9.02 1.53
N HIS A 124 -3.11 -10.27 1.10
CA HIS A 124 -1.92 -10.93 0.54
C HIS A 124 -1.24 -10.15 -0.60
N ALA A 125 0.08 -10.04 -0.69
CA ALA A 125 1.16 -11.05 -0.81
C ALA A 125 1.33 -11.61 -2.24
N GLY A 126 2.57 -11.61 -2.71
CA GLY A 126 3.04 -12.40 -3.84
C GLY A 126 4.43 -12.94 -3.52
N LEU A 127 4.55 -14.27 -3.38
CA LEU A 127 5.79 -15.03 -3.32
C LEU A 127 5.59 -16.39 -4.00
N GLN A 128 6.64 -16.83 -4.69
CA GLN A 128 6.81 -18.13 -5.34
C GLN A 128 7.76 -19.03 -4.50
N THR A 129 7.33 -20.29 -4.34
CA THR A 129 8.04 -21.60 -4.43
C THR A 129 9.20 -22.03 -3.50
N THR A 130 9.23 -23.37 -3.31
CA THR A 130 10.27 -24.38 -2.93
C THR A 130 10.52 -24.65 -1.45
N GLU A 131 10.73 -25.87 -0.94
CA GLU A 131 10.55 -27.29 -1.31
C GLU A 131 10.89 -28.10 -0.02
N ASP A 132 10.41 -29.35 0.06
CA ASP A 132 10.88 -30.53 0.82
C ASP A 132 11.08 -30.54 2.35
N SER A 133 10.33 -31.42 3.04
CA SER A 133 10.90 -32.63 3.68
C SER A 133 9.83 -33.49 4.38
N GLU A 134 9.75 -34.74 3.94
CA GLU A 134 9.05 -35.86 4.56
C GLU A 134 9.75 -36.34 5.84
N LEU A 135 8.98 -36.84 6.83
CA LEU A 135 8.95 -38.26 7.22
C LEU A 135 8.27 -38.49 8.58
N GLN A 136 7.63 -39.66 8.68
CA GLN A 136 7.18 -40.43 9.87
C GLN A 136 5.83 -40.04 10.51
N GLN A 137 4.94 -40.95 10.91
CA GLN A 137 4.80 -42.42 10.80
C GLN A 137 3.41 -42.79 11.36
N GLU A 138 2.87 -43.92 10.92
CA GLU A 138 1.61 -44.55 11.35
C GLU A 138 1.38 -44.63 12.87
N PHE A 139 0.12 -44.41 13.29
CA PHE A 139 -0.52 -45.25 14.30
C PHE A 139 -2.02 -45.43 13.98
N LYS A 140 -2.43 -46.69 13.78
CA LYS A 140 -3.82 -47.12 13.61
C LYS A 140 -4.45 -47.45 14.96
N ALA A 141 -5.68 -46.98 15.18
CA ALA A 141 -6.82 -47.56 15.92
C ALA A 141 -7.74 -46.37 16.28
N SER A 142 -9.07 -46.37 16.15
CA SER A 142 -10.10 -47.39 15.99
C SER A 142 -11.41 -46.65 15.67
N GLU A 143 -12.33 -47.29 14.94
CA GLU A 143 -13.70 -46.82 14.73
C GLU A 143 -14.59 -46.99 15.97
N ASP A 144 -15.49 -46.01 16.10
CA ASP A 144 -16.91 -46.10 16.51
C ASP A 144 -17.36 -45.73 17.95
N ALA A 145 -18.50 -45.01 17.92
CA ALA A 145 -19.55 -44.82 18.91
C ALA A 145 -19.42 -43.75 20.02
N GLY A 146 -19.83 -42.53 19.64
CA GLY A 146 -20.95 -41.82 20.29
C GLY A 146 -20.72 -41.11 21.63
N THR A 147 -20.86 -39.78 21.65
CA THR A 147 -21.94 -39.01 22.35
C THR A 147 -21.56 -37.52 22.45
N GLY A 148 -22.33 -36.64 21.78
CA GLY A 148 -22.65 -35.30 22.26
C GLY A 148 -21.52 -34.29 22.51
N THR A 149 -20.89 -33.78 21.46
CA THR A 149 -20.47 -32.36 21.37
C THR A 149 -20.50 -32.00 19.89
N THR A 150 -21.09 -30.86 19.54
CA THR A 150 -21.18 -30.35 18.17
C THR A 150 -19.79 -30.17 17.56
N ALA A 151 -19.24 -31.24 17.01
CA ALA A 151 -18.04 -31.22 16.20
C ALA A 151 -18.44 -30.53 14.89
N PHE A 152 -18.07 -29.26 14.76
CA PHE A 152 -18.17 -28.55 13.49
C PHE A 152 -17.45 -29.39 12.44
N ASN A 153 -18.22 -29.96 11.52
CA ASN A 153 -17.69 -30.81 10.47
C ASN A 153 -16.77 -29.92 9.63
N SER A 154 -15.47 -30.23 9.57
CA SER A 154 -14.46 -29.39 8.91
C SER A 154 -14.84 -29.05 7.47
N LYS A 155 -15.54 -29.97 6.79
CA LYS A 155 -16.10 -29.78 5.45
C LYS A 155 -17.23 -28.76 5.38
N GLU A 156 -18.08 -28.67 6.39
CA GLU A 156 -19.18 -27.70 6.44
C GLU A 156 -18.64 -26.28 6.75
N PHE A 157 -17.64 -26.20 7.63
CA PHE A 157 -16.94 -24.95 7.92
C PHE A 157 -16.17 -24.42 6.70
N GLU A 158 -15.44 -25.29 5.98
CA GLU A 158 -14.75 -24.92 4.74
C GLU A 158 -15.73 -24.42 3.67
N GLN A 159 -16.89 -25.08 3.51
CA GLN A 159 -17.91 -24.62 2.56
C GLN A 159 -18.49 -23.24 2.92
N ILE A 160 -18.70 -22.96 4.21
CA ILE A 160 -19.18 -21.66 4.67
C ILE A 160 -18.09 -20.59 4.48
N LEU A 161 -16.84 -20.93 4.78
CA LEU A 161 -15.70 -20.03 4.64
C LEU A 161 -15.47 -19.68 3.17
N ASP A 162 -15.46 -20.66 2.26
CA ASP A 162 -15.31 -20.42 0.83
C ASP A 162 -16.45 -19.59 0.25
N ARG A 163 -17.70 -19.86 0.66
CA ARG A 163 -18.85 -19.07 0.25
C ARG A 163 -18.75 -17.60 0.68
N LYS A 164 -18.05 -17.31 1.79
CA LYS A 164 -17.84 -15.96 2.31
C LYS A 164 -16.59 -15.28 1.75
N LEU A 165 -15.53 -16.04 1.49
CA LEU A 165 -14.26 -15.52 0.99
C LEU A 165 -14.28 -15.26 -0.51
N ASN A 166 -15.07 -15.99 -1.30
CA ASN A 166 -15.14 -15.80 -2.75
C ASN A 166 -15.55 -14.36 -3.17
N PRO A 167 -16.62 -13.75 -2.60
CA PRO A 167 -16.97 -12.38 -2.94
C PRO A 167 -15.90 -11.35 -2.51
N ILE A 168 -15.16 -11.62 -1.44
CA ILE A 168 -14.09 -10.72 -0.96
C ILE A 168 -12.87 -10.80 -1.86
N LYS A 169 -12.50 -12.01 -2.31
CA LYS A 169 -11.45 -12.21 -3.34
C LYS A 169 -11.78 -11.44 -4.61
N GLU A 170 -13.03 -11.49 -5.07
CA GLU A 170 -13.48 -10.76 -6.27
C GLU A 170 -13.38 -9.23 -6.10
N GLN A 171 -13.75 -8.71 -4.92
CA GLN A 171 -13.59 -7.29 -4.60
C GLN A 171 -12.11 -6.86 -4.51
N LEU A 172 -11.25 -7.72 -3.95
CA LEU A 172 -9.80 -7.49 -3.90
C LEU A 172 -9.17 -7.48 -5.30
N PHE A 173 -9.57 -8.40 -6.19
CA PHE A 173 -9.08 -8.41 -7.57
C PHE A 173 -9.47 -7.14 -8.33
N ARG A 174 -10.69 -6.64 -8.13
CA ARG A 174 -11.18 -5.41 -8.76
C ARG A 174 -10.43 -4.16 -8.28
N LEU A 175 -10.09 -4.10 -6.99
CA LEU A 175 -9.29 -3.02 -6.40
C LEU A 175 -7.81 -3.09 -6.79
N ALA A 176 -7.23 -4.30 -6.85
CA ALA A 176 -5.87 -4.53 -7.31
C ALA A 176 -5.71 -4.14 -8.79
N GLU A 177 -6.75 -4.34 -9.61
CA GLU A 177 -6.75 -3.97 -11.03
C GLU A 177 -6.91 -2.46 -11.26
N GLN A 178 -7.56 -1.73 -10.34
CA GLN A 178 -7.60 -0.26 -10.33
C GLN A 178 -6.32 0.39 -9.77
N GLY A 179 -5.35 -0.42 -9.31
CA GLY A 179 -4.04 0.00 -8.81
C GLY A 179 -3.15 0.58 -9.90
N ASP A 180 -3.37 1.85 -10.18
CA ASP A 180 -2.34 2.89 -10.40
C ASP A 180 -1.10 2.45 -11.18
N ARG A 181 -1.24 2.34 -12.50
CA ARG A 181 -0.09 2.43 -13.40
C ARG A 181 -0.40 3.48 -14.43
N VAL A 182 0.17 4.67 -14.25
CA VAL A 182 0.54 5.50 -15.40
C VAL A 182 1.39 4.61 -16.28
N LYS A 183 0.81 4.07 -17.36
CA LYS A 183 1.52 3.11 -18.20
C LYS A 183 2.54 3.91 -19.00
N PHE A 184 3.71 3.33 -19.26
CA PHE A 184 4.72 3.95 -20.13
C PHE A 184 4.10 4.45 -21.45
N ARG A 185 3.09 3.74 -21.96
CA ARG A 185 2.29 4.13 -23.12
C ARG A 185 1.62 5.50 -22.98
N ASP A 186 1.09 5.85 -21.81
CA ASP A 186 0.39 7.12 -21.60
C ASP A 186 1.37 8.29 -21.63
N VAL A 187 2.59 8.08 -21.11
CA VAL A 187 3.70 9.04 -21.19
C VAL A 187 4.17 9.22 -22.63
N VAL A 188 4.41 8.13 -23.37
CA VAL A 188 4.83 8.17 -24.78
C VAL A 188 3.74 8.78 -25.66
N ALA A 189 2.47 8.47 -25.42
CA ALA A 189 1.34 9.07 -26.12
C ALA A 189 1.26 10.58 -25.88
N GLY A 190 1.45 11.03 -24.63
CA GLY A 190 1.51 12.46 -24.29
C GLY A 190 2.67 13.17 -25.00
N LEU A 191 3.87 12.59 -25.00
CA LEU A 191 5.02 13.15 -25.70
C LEU A 191 4.79 13.24 -27.23
N GLY A 192 4.22 12.19 -27.82
CA GLY A 192 3.91 12.14 -29.25
C GLY A 192 2.89 13.21 -29.66
N TYR A 193 1.88 13.46 -28.82
CA TYR A 193 0.89 14.50 -29.06
C TYR A 193 1.51 15.91 -29.09
N ILE A 194 2.38 16.21 -28.12
CA ILE A 194 3.10 17.49 -28.04
C ILE A 194 4.02 17.68 -29.25
N ALA A 195 4.82 16.66 -29.59
CA ALA A 195 5.71 16.69 -30.73
C ALA A 195 4.94 16.85 -32.06
N GLY A 196 3.81 16.15 -32.21
CA GLY A 196 2.94 16.23 -33.39
C GLY A 196 2.34 17.62 -33.59
N LEU A 197 1.78 18.23 -32.54
CA LEU A 197 1.24 19.59 -32.61
C LEU A 197 2.33 20.63 -32.91
N MET A 198 3.51 20.48 -32.30
CA MET A 198 4.65 21.36 -32.56
C MET A 198 5.12 21.26 -34.02
N GLY A 199 5.24 20.04 -34.55
CA GLY A 199 5.60 19.79 -35.94
C GLY A 199 4.61 20.43 -36.91
N LEU A 200 3.32 20.33 -36.62
CA LEU A 200 2.26 20.94 -37.42
C LEU A 200 2.33 22.47 -37.38
N ALA A 201 2.56 23.07 -36.21
CA ALA A 201 2.72 24.51 -36.07
C ALA A 201 3.92 25.03 -36.87
N ILE A 202 5.06 24.34 -36.82
CA ILE A 202 6.27 24.70 -37.58
C ILE A 202 6.03 24.57 -39.08
N TYR A 203 5.36 23.51 -39.55
CA TYR A 203 5.02 23.31 -40.96
C TYR A 203 4.20 24.50 -41.52
N PHE A 204 3.17 24.93 -40.78
CA PHE A 204 2.37 26.09 -41.17
C PHE A 204 3.13 27.42 -41.06
N ALA A 205 3.98 27.58 -40.05
CA ALA A 205 4.83 28.77 -39.89
C ALA A 205 5.87 28.90 -41.02
N GLN A 206 6.45 27.79 -41.49
CA GLN A 206 7.35 27.77 -42.64
C GLN A 206 6.61 28.11 -43.95
N LYS A 207 5.40 27.58 -44.14
CA LYS A 207 4.58 27.88 -45.32
C LYS A 207 4.21 29.37 -45.42
N LYS A 208 4.00 30.05 -44.29
CA LYS A 208 3.73 31.49 -44.24
C LYS A 208 4.96 32.38 -44.56
N ARG A 209 6.18 31.87 -44.48
CA ARG A 209 7.41 32.61 -44.83
C ARG A 209 7.83 32.50 -46.30
N LYS A 210 7.21 31.59 -47.07
CA LYS A 210 7.47 31.40 -48.51
C LYS A 210 6.47 32.13 -49.42
N LYS A 211 5.57 32.93 -48.84
CA LYS A 211 4.79 33.97 -49.53
C LYS A 211 5.30 35.33 -49.07
#